data_AF-A0AAN8XEN4-F1
#
_entry.id   AF-A0AAN8XEN4-F1
#
_cell.length_a   1.000
_cell.length_b   1.000
_cell.length_c   1.000
_cell.angle_alpha   90.00
_cell.angle_beta   90.00
_cell.angle_gamma   90.00
#
_symmetry.space_group_name_H-M   'P 1'
#
loop_
_entity.id
_entity.type
_entity.pdbx_description
1 polymer ?
#
loop_
_entity_poly.entity_id
_entity_poly.type
_entity_poly.pdbx_seq_one_letter_code
_entity_poly.pdbx_strand_id
1 'polypeptide(L)'
;MVLLFFPFQIIPHFHPPLADKVRAGVHNSLRQILEKRVIQALEPLFDSPRMDVELRKLIRETFPEFCSASAVSDVKPEDYVAPVSSAASVTRMDLMAETGLDFATSSVPESVVNNNNHSEDEGEAMFSDEEEDVPTSKINSSTPPVPIKMEKTEEKEVTGVLPVGDVKLKQINNVNVKEEKMDLSKHLEFLESDMRSIIIDFQNETDTQQRCYLLQKMCDLILSDDLVQEESQNLASCLCPLLADDLSPGVSLLPQDITPESIQESLGRPLFVLFDNLITLPEDDHRRQPLLQLLVEMHKITSSVGYIFLYFLKASTIRAEKEDEKDDKMFLTYRDLCKASGQKDFAGFIIRDLVCCSENDSRVLSWIIPDVYKSFPKQTRGSSDILQIVIERLDSTQLHDLVCMVLQGSLVMFDNGAFANILEKSLQWETMEQLFLWQLAKAHEIPVDCCLSVMPRLKFTSHSATVNNTHGEALSNILMMLRRESTVRDTNCRSELNSFINAWGTFVF
;
A
#
# COMPACT_ATOMS: atom_id res chain seq x y z
N MET A 1 -7.00 -10.19 21.33
CA MET A 1 -8.17 -10.96 21.79
C MET A 1 -9.43 -10.48 21.05
N VAL A 2 -9.60 -10.88 19.78
CA VAL A 2 -10.83 -10.62 18.99
C VAL A 2 -11.15 -11.83 18.10
N LEU A 3 -10.13 -12.47 17.52
CA LEU A 3 -10.27 -13.69 16.71
C LEU A 3 -10.91 -14.89 17.43
N LEU A 4 -10.74 -15.00 18.75
CA LEU A 4 -11.40 -16.03 19.57
C LEU A 4 -12.91 -15.78 19.80
N PHE A 5 -13.44 -14.62 19.46
CA PHE A 5 -14.74 -14.14 19.94
C PHE A 5 -15.85 -14.39 18.91
N PHE A 6 -15.51 -14.22 17.63
CA PHE A 6 -16.40 -14.43 16.50
C PHE A 6 -16.98 -15.86 16.41
N PRO A 7 -16.21 -16.96 16.61
CA PRO A 7 -16.72 -18.32 16.43
C PRO A 7 -17.82 -18.73 17.42
N PHE A 8 -17.83 -18.20 18.64
CA PHE A 8 -18.80 -18.61 19.67
C PHE A 8 -20.11 -17.81 19.60
N GLN A 9 -20.04 -16.52 19.26
CA GLN A 9 -21.24 -15.69 19.07
C GLN A 9 -21.98 -16.01 17.77
N ILE A 10 -21.29 -16.54 16.75
CA ILE A 10 -21.88 -16.83 15.44
C ILE A 10 -22.63 -18.18 15.38
N ILE A 11 -22.31 -19.17 16.24
CA ILE A 11 -22.98 -20.48 16.25
C ILE A 11 -24.53 -20.40 16.23
N PRO A 12 -25.20 -19.59 17.09
CA PRO A 12 -26.65 -19.45 17.04
C PRO A 12 -27.18 -18.51 15.95
N HIS A 13 -26.34 -17.61 15.40
CA HIS A 13 -26.79 -16.52 14.51
C HIS A 13 -26.44 -16.71 13.02
N PHE A 14 -25.48 -17.59 12.67
CA PHE A 14 -24.97 -17.74 11.31
C PHE A 14 -26.00 -18.39 10.37
N HIS A 15 -26.52 -19.55 10.79
CA HIS A 15 -27.48 -20.33 10.01
C HIS A 15 -28.18 -21.34 10.94
N PRO A 16 -29.29 -20.96 11.61
CA PRO A 16 -29.93 -21.79 12.63
C PRO A 16 -30.20 -23.26 12.23
N PRO A 17 -30.62 -23.59 10.99
CA PRO A 17 -30.79 -24.99 10.55
C PRO A 17 -29.51 -25.84 10.50
N LEU A 18 -28.33 -25.23 10.60
CA LEU A 18 -27.03 -25.89 10.52
C LEU A 18 -26.14 -25.61 11.76
N ALA A 19 -26.68 -24.98 12.81
CA ALA A 19 -25.94 -24.61 14.01
C ALA A 19 -25.20 -25.79 14.65
N ASP A 20 -25.77 -27.00 14.61
CA ASP A 20 -25.14 -28.22 15.12
C ASP A 20 -23.89 -28.64 14.31
N LYS A 21 -23.89 -28.41 12.99
CA LYS A 21 -22.71 -28.68 12.14
C LYS A 21 -21.63 -27.62 12.37
N VAL A 22 -22.00 -26.36 12.58
CA VAL A 22 -21.06 -25.28 12.92
C VAL A 22 -20.42 -25.57 14.28
N ARG A 23 -21.22 -25.96 15.29
CA ARG A 23 -20.74 -26.36 16.62
C ARG A 23 -19.78 -27.55 16.54
N ALA A 24 -20.11 -28.57 15.76
CA ALA A 24 -19.23 -29.74 15.54
C ALA A 24 -17.92 -29.37 14.82
N GLY A 25 -17.96 -28.44 13.86
CA GLY A 25 -16.76 -27.89 13.22
C GLY A 25 -15.83 -27.21 14.21
N VAL A 26 -16.37 -26.30 15.04
CA VAL A 26 -15.61 -25.59 16.09
C VAL A 26 -15.01 -26.58 17.10
N HIS A 27 -15.78 -27.55 17.60
CA HIS A 27 -15.27 -28.60 18.49
C HIS A 27 -14.10 -29.39 17.87
N ASN A 28 -14.20 -29.77 16.59
CA ASN A 28 -13.15 -30.53 15.92
C ASN A 28 -11.87 -29.68 15.72
N SER A 29 -12.01 -28.39 15.43
CA SER A 29 -10.87 -27.46 15.38
C SER A 29 -10.19 -27.28 16.74
N LEU A 30 -10.97 -27.12 17.82
CA LEU A 30 -10.44 -27.02 19.19
C LEU A 30 -9.71 -28.31 19.63
N ARG A 31 -10.27 -29.48 19.29
CA ARG A 31 -9.62 -30.77 19.52
C ARG A 31 -8.32 -30.89 18.73
N GLN A 32 -8.29 -30.49 17.46
CA GLN A 32 -7.09 -30.56 16.63
C GLN A 32 -5.97 -29.60 17.11
N ILE A 33 -6.32 -28.46 17.70
CA ILE A 33 -5.37 -27.52 18.35
C ILE A 33 -4.67 -28.18 19.54
N LEU A 34 -5.42 -28.95 20.36
CA LEU A 34 -4.88 -29.72 21.48
C LEU A 34 -4.04 -30.92 21.00
N GLU A 35 -4.54 -31.71 20.03
CA GLU A 35 -3.83 -32.86 19.47
C GLU A 35 -2.48 -32.48 18.84
N LYS A 36 -2.43 -31.35 18.11
CA LYS A 36 -1.20 -30.80 17.53
C LYS A 36 -0.32 -30.04 18.53
N ARG A 37 -0.71 -29.97 19.82
CA ARG A 37 -0.03 -29.25 20.90
C ARG A 37 0.29 -27.77 20.60
N VAL A 38 -0.52 -27.12 19.77
CA VAL A 38 -0.39 -25.68 19.47
C VAL A 38 -0.65 -24.85 20.72
N ILE A 39 -1.54 -25.33 21.59
CA ILE A 39 -1.75 -24.85 22.95
C ILE A 39 -1.86 -26.08 23.87
N GLN A 40 -1.24 -26.06 25.04
CA GLN A 40 -1.19 -27.22 25.96
C GLN A 40 -2.52 -27.49 26.68
N ALA A 41 -3.30 -26.44 26.97
CA ALA A 41 -4.64 -26.51 27.54
C ALA A 41 -5.46 -25.28 27.13
N LEU A 42 -6.76 -25.45 26.87
CA LEU A 42 -7.67 -24.34 26.53
C LEU A 42 -8.25 -23.66 27.77
N GLU A 43 -8.25 -24.32 28.94
CA GLU A 43 -8.82 -23.82 30.20
C GLU A 43 -8.26 -22.43 30.63
N PRO A 44 -6.94 -22.15 30.61
CA PRO A 44 -6.42 -20.81 30.98
C PRO A 44 -6.82 -19.69 30.01
N LEU A 45 -7.17 -20.07 28.77
CA LEU A 45 -7.62 -19.16 27.72
C LEU A 45 -9.13 -18.89 27.85
N PHE A 46 -9.92 -19.92 28.17
CA PHE A 46 -11.37 -19.86 28.32
C PHE A 46 -11.82 -19.33 29.68
N ASP A 47 -11.00 -19.38 30.73
CA ASP A 47 -11.31 -18.79 32.05
C ASP A 47 -10.50 -17.51 32.36
N SER A 48 -10.00 -16.84 31.31
CA SER A 48 -9.21 -15.62 31.46
C SER A 48 -10.01 -14.52 32.18
N PRO A 49 -9.46 -13.87 33.24
CA PRO A 49 -10.15 -12.80 33.96
C PRO A 49 -10.28 -11.51 33.13
N ARG A 50 -9.60 -11.42 31.98
CA ARG A 50 -9.75 -10.34 30.99
C ARG A 50 -10.90 -10.59 30.00
N MET A 51 -11.56 -11.74 30.06
CA MET A 51 -12.72 -12.06 29.23
C MET A 51 -14.03 -11.71 29.95
N ASP A 52 -14.98 -11.22 29.16
CA ASP A 52 -16.31 -10.88 29.65
C ASP A 52 -17.00 -12.07 30.36
N VAL A 53 -17.86 -11.74 31.33
CA VAL A 53 -18.53 -12.70 32.21
C VAL A 53 -19.60 -13.48 31.45
N GLU A 54 -20.36 -12.84 30.56
CA GLU A 54 -21.40 -13.51 29.76
C GLU A 54 -20.76 -14.41 28.70
N LEU A 55 -19.66 -13.95 28.08
CA LEU A 55 -18.91 -14.78 27.12
C LEU A 55 -18.26 -16.02 27.78
N ARG A 56 -17.68 -15.89 28.98
CA ARG A 56 -17.17 -17.04 29.74
C ARG A 56 -18.27 -18.06 30.06
N LYS A 57 -19.46 -17.58 30.39
CA LYS A 57 -20.63 -18.43 30.62
C LYS A 57 -21.05 -19.14 29.32
N LEU A 58 -21.16 -18.42 28.21
CA LEU A 58 -21.52 -18.98 26.89
C LEU A 58 -20.54 -20.06 26.42
N ILE A 59 -19.23 -19.86 26.59
CA ILE A 59 -18.20 -20.86 26.23
C ILE A 59 -18.35 -22.12 27.10
N ARG A 60 -18.53 -21.95 28.42
CA ARG A 60 -18.71 -23.09 29.35
C ARG A 60 -20.02 -23.84 29.12
N GLU A 61 -21.07 -23.18 28.65
CA GLU A 61 -22.35 -23.78 28.25
C GLU A 61 -22.27 -24.49 26.89
N THR A 62 -21.43 -24.00 25.96
CA THR A 62 -21.34 -24.55 24.59
C THR A 62 -20.35 -25.70 24.47
N PHE A 63 -19.23 -25.66 25.21
CA PHE A 63 -18.15 -26.67 25.15
C PHE A 63 -17.56 -26.96 26.56
N PRO A 64 -18.34 -27.56 27.48
CA PRO A 64 -17.89 -27.84 28.84
C PRO A 64 -16.65 -28.75 28.91
N GLU A 65 -16.47 -29.65 27.94
CA GLU A 65 -15.35 -30.61 27.86
C GLU A 65 -13.96 -29.99 27.71
N PHE A 66 -13.87 -28.73 27.25
CA PHE A 66 -12.61 -27.98 27.18
C PHE A 66 -12.41 -27.01 28.37
N CYS A 67 -13.37 -26.98 29.30
CA CYS A 67 -13.43 -26.03 30.42
C CYS A 67 -13.22 -26.70 31.80
N SER A 68 -12.79 -27.96 31.84
CA SER A 68 -12.49 -28.68 33.09
C SER A 68 -11.34 -29.68 32.93
N ALA A 69 -10.28 -29.51 33.71
CA ALA A 69 -9.17 -30.47 33.77
C ALA A 69 -9.54 -31.76 34.55
N SER A 70 -10.32 -32.67 33.95
CA SER A 70 -10.50 -34.05 34.44
C SER A 70 -11.08 -35.03 33.42
N ALA A 71 -10.22 -35.57 32.53
CA ALA A 71 -10.29 -36.94 32.03
C ALA A 71 -9.00 -37.30 31.26
N VAL A 72 -8.17 -38.21 31.80
CA VAL A 72 -7.00 -38.76 31.11
C VAL A 72 -7.06 -40.29 31.10
N SER A 73 -7.12 -40.86 29.91
CA SER A 73 -6.80 -42.25 29.54
C SER A 73 -6.78 -42.30 27.99
N ASP A 74 -5.77 -42.81 27.29
CA ASP A 74 -4.67 -43.71 27.64
C ASP A 74 -3.34 -43.29 26.98
N VAL A 75 -2.21 -43.63 27.62
CA VAL A 75 -1.07 -44.41 27.07
C VAL A 75 0.07 -44.41 28.13
N LYS A 76 0.81 -45.53 28.22
CA LYS A 76 1.74 -45.86 29.31
C LYS A 76 3.13 -45.20 29.20
N PRO A 77 3.91 -45.16 30.29
CA PRO A 77 5.16 -44.38 30.39
C PRO A 77 6.43 -45.20 30.14
N GLU A 78 7.46 -44.57 29.58
CA GLU A 78 8.87 -44.97 29.75
C GLU A 78 9.77 -43.74 29.99
N ASP A 79 10.38 -43.72 31.17
CA ASP A 79 11.61 -43.06 31.66
C ASP A 79 12.27 -41.87 30.91
N TYR A 80 12.35 -40.72 31.60
CA TYR A 80 13.67 -40.22 32.06
C TYR A 80 13.57 -39.32 33.31
N VAL A 81 14.71 -39.15 33.99
CA VAL A 81 14.83 -38.72 35.41
C VAL A 81 15.01 -37.20 35.59
N ALA A 82 14.40 -36.63 36.64
CA ALA A 82 14.60 -35.26 37.09
C ALA A 82 15.66 -35.14 38.22
N PRO A 83 16.39 -34.03 38.32
CA PRO A 83 16.98 -33.56 39.56
C PRO A 83 16.12 -32.49 40.26
N VAL A 84 16.16 -32.48 41.60
CA VAL A 84 15.26 -31.72 42.48
C VAL A 84 15.93 -30.43 43.00
N SER A 85 15.11 -29.44 43.38
CA SER A 85 15.38 -28.24 44.21
C SER A 85 15.62 -26.94 43.41
N SER A 86 14.84 -25.88 43.58
CA SER A 86 14.37 -25.32 44.86
C SER A 86 13.19 -24.37 44.66
N ALA A 87 12.39 -24.16 45.72
CA ALA A 87 11.20 -23.31 45.67
C ALA A 87 11.54 -21.84 45.98
N ALA A 88 11.03 -20.93 45.16
CA ALA A 88 10.85 -19.53 45.52
C ALA A 88 9.56 -19.01 44.87
N SER A 89 8.61 -18.58 45.70
CA SER A 89 7.34 -17.97 45.28
C SER A 89 7.57 -16.58 44.70
N VAL A 90 7.11 -16.32 43.46
CA VAL A 90 6.99 -14.96 42.92
C VAL A 90 5.55 -14.69 42.55
N THR A 91 4.91 -13.79 43.31
CA THR A 91 3.55 -13.31 43.06
C THR A 91 3.51 -12.25 41.97
N ARG A 92 2.57 -12.45 41.04
CA ARG A 92 1.75 -11.42 40.36
C ARG A 92 2.49 -10.28 39.63
N MET A 93 2.42 -10.31 38.30
CA MET A 93 2.61 -9.15 37.45
C MET A 93 1.55 -8.07 37.72
N ASP A 94 1.97 -6.82 37.82
CA ASP A 94 1.17 -5.64 37.45
C ASP A 94 2.11 -4.63 36.75
N LEU A 95 1.86 -4.39 35.46
CA LEU A 95 2.61 -3.49 34.58
C LEU A 95 1.63 -2.80 33.63
N MET A 96 0.98 -1.75 34.11
CA MET A 96 0.33 -0.69 33.31
C MET A 96 -0.28 0.38 34.23
N ALA A 97 0.34 1.56 34.30
CA ALA A 97 -0.26 2.81 34.80
C ALA A 97 0.63 4.03 34.45
N GLU A 98 0.76 4.35 33.17
CA GLU A 98 1.03 5.75 32.77
C GLU A 98 -0.32 6.47 32.65
N THR A 99 -0.46 7.61 33.33
CA THR A 99 -1.20 8.84 32.95
C THR A 99 -1.39 9.71 34.19
N GLY A 100 -0.33 10.44 34.59
CA GLY A 100 -0.42 11.44 35.66
C GLY A 100 -1.12 12.70 35.18
N LEU A 101 -2.44 12.78 35.34
CA LEU A 101 -3.25 13.99 35.12
C LEU A 101 -4.13 14.25 36.35
N ASP A 102 -3.56 14.95 37.34
CA ASP A 102 -4.31 15.39 38.51
C ASP A 102 -4.93 16.78 38.30
N PHE A 103 -6.23 16.89 38.57
CA PHE A 103 -6.98 18.14 38.59
C PHE A 103 -7.35 18.49 40.04
N ALA A 104 -6.68 19.50 40.62
CA ALA A 104 -7.16 20.16 41.83
C ALA A 104 -6.66 21.62 41.95
N THR A 105 -7.61 22.49 42.23
CA THR A 105 -7.59 23.95 42.33
C THR A 105 -6.64 24.61 43.36
N SER A 106 -6.28 25.87 43.06
CA SER A 106 -6.00 26.99 44.00
C SER A 106 -4.61 27.13 44.65
N SER A 107 -3.81 28.09 44.15
CA SER A 107 -3.59 29.41 44.80
C SER A 107 -2.48 30.24 44.13
N VAL A 108 -2.58 31.57 44.19
CA VAL A 108 -1.59 32.56 43.68
C VAL A 108 -0.83 33.10 44.91
N PRO A 109 0.49 33.45 44.81
CA PRO A 109 0.84 34.85 44.57
C PRO A 109 2.11 35.10 43.70
N GLU A 110 1.91 35.88 42.63
CA GLU A 110 2.59 37.16 42.31
C GLU A 110 4.13 37.36 42.31
N SER A 111 4.60 37.99 41.22
CA SER A 111 5.64 39.06 41.11
C SER A 111 7.02 38.77 40.49
N VAL A 112 7.49 39.83 39.78
CA VAL A 112 8.76 40.13 39.06
C VAL A 112 8.74 39.81 37.55
N VAL A 113 8.31 40.67 36.60
CA VAL A 113 8.64 42.08 36.23
C VAL A 113 9.84 42.22 35.26
N ASN A 114 9.58 42.92 34.13
CA ASN A 114 10.50 43.50 33.11
C ASN A 114 11.18 42.53 32.08
N ASN A 115 11.41 42.91 30.81
CA ASN A 115 11.30 44.25 30.17
C ASN A 115 11.15 44.26 28.62
N ASN A 116 10.51 45.33 28.11
CA ASN A 116 10.83 46.16 26.92
C ASN A 116 10.43 45.85 25.45
N ASN A 117 9.91 46.94 24.85
CA ASN A 117 9.90 47.42 23.45
C ASN A 117 8.91 46.77 22.44
N HIS A 118 7.94 47.43 21.79
CA HIS A 118 7.56 48.84 21.44
C HIS A 118 7.81 49.21 19.96
N SER A 119 6.71 49.53 19.26
CA SER A 119 6.47 50.05 17.89
C SER A 119 5.35 49.18 17.27
N GLU A 120 4.06 49.57 17.22
CA GLU A 120 3.47 50.86 16.85
C GLU A 120 4.03 51.41 15.52
N ASP A 121 3.31 51.14 14.43
CA ASP A 121 2.89 52.21 13.51
C ASP A 121 1.53 51.86 12.90
N GLU A 122 0.66 52.86 12.73
CA GLU A 122 -0.69 52.72 12.18
C GLU A 122 -0.69 53.14 10.69
N GLY A 123 -1.58 52.55 9.87
CA GLY A 123 -1.59 52.80 8.42
C GLY A 123 -2.95 52.52 7.79
N GLU A 124 -3.82 53.53 7.84
CA GLU A 124 -5.26 53.50 7.54
C GLU A 124 -5.70 52.91 6.18
N ALA A 125 -6.98 52.55 6.14
CA ALA A 125 -7.69 51.99 4.99
C ALA A 125 -7.85 52.94 3.80
N MET A 126 -8.08 52.37 2.61
CA MET A 126 -8.90 53.02 1.58
C MET A 126 -9.84 52.02 0.89
N PHE A 127 -11.06 52.48 0.64
CA PHE A 127 -12.20 51.78 0.08
C PHE A 127 -12.23 51.89 -1.46
N SER A 128 -12.84 50.93 -2.15
CA SER A 128 -13.48 51.15 -3.46
C SER A 128 -14.51 50.05 -3.73
N ASP A 129 -15.78 50.38 -3.47
CA ASP A 129 -16.92 49.79 -4.18
C ASP A 129 -16.90 50.29 -5.63
N GLU A 130 -17.21 49.42 -6.59
CA GLU A 130 -18.01 49.78 -7.77
C GLU A 130 -18.95 48.61 -8.09
N GLU A 131 -20.26 48.78 -7.83
CA GLU A 131 -21.32 47.98 -8.44
C GLU A 131 -21.66 48.57 -9.82
N GLU A 132 -21.99 47.73 -10.80
CA GLU A 132 -22.78 48.16 -11.96
C GLU A 132 -23.84 47.12 -12.36
N ASP A 133 -24.98 47.62 -12.83
CA ASP A 133 -26.27 46.94 -12.75
C ASP A 133 -26.74 46.30 -14.09
N VAL A 134 -27.81 45.50 -14.01
CA VAL A 134 -28.32 44.58 -15.03
C VAL A 134 -29.00 45.29 -16.23
N PRO A 135 -29.12 44.63 -17.40
CA PRO A 135 -30.45 44.62 -18.03
C PRO A 135 -30.93 43.24 -18.53
N THR A 136 -32.23 42.99 -18.35
CA THR A 136 -32.93 41.77 -18.77
C THR A 136 -33.62 41.95 -20.12
N SER A 137 -33.77 40.87 -20.90
CA SER A 137 -34.83 40.79 -21.94
C SER A 137 -35.29 39.34 -22.18
N LYS A 138 -36.56 39.20 -22.58
CA LYS A 138 -37.28 37.91 -22.75
C LYS A 138 -37.57 37.66 -24.22
N ILE A 139 -37.38 36.43 -24.73
CA ILE A 139 -38.08 35.94 -25.94
C ILE A 139 -38.51 34.47 -25.79
N ASN A 140 -39.77 34.21 -26.17
CA ASN A 140 -40.42 32.90 -26.34
C ASN A 140 -41.22 32.93 -27.66
N SER A 141 -41.52 31.84 -28.35
CA SER A 141 -41.06 30.43 -28.27
C SER A 141 -41.71 29.63 -29.41
N SER A 142 -41.02 28.67 -30.04
CA SER A 142 -41.68 27.75 -31.00
C SER A 142 -41.17 26.30 -30.94
N THR A 143 -42.11 25.42 -30.63
CA THR A 143 -42.22 23.94 -30.61
C THR A 143 -41.75 23.17 -31.88
N PRO A 144 -41.77 21.80 -31.95
CA PRO A 144 -42.31 20.77 -31.02
C PRO A 144 -41.39 19.54 -30.69
N PRO A 145 -41.82 18.59 -29.81
CA PRO A 145 -41.04 17.41 -29.39
C PRO A 145 -41.50 16.05 -30.00
N VAL A 146 -40.60 15.06 -30.07
CA VAL A 146 -40.85 13.63 -30.45
C VAL A 146 -39.94 12.72 -29.58
N PRO A 147 -40.36 11.49 -29.17
CA PRO A 147 -40.01 10.97 -27.83
C PRO A 147 -38.93 9.88 -27.75
N ILE A 148 -38.40 9.72 -26.53
CA ILE A 148 -37.56 8.59 -26.08
C ILE A 148 -38.47 7.40 -25.69
N LYS A 149 -38.12 6.18 -26.14
CA LYS A 149 -38.74 4.94 -25.66
C LYS A 149 -37.94 4.36 -24.48
N MET A 150 -38.65 4.09 -23.39
CA MET A 150 -38.23 3.14 -22.36
C MET A 150 -38.67 1.73 -22.78
N GLU A 151 -37.91 0.70 -22.40
CA GLU A 151 -38.38 -0.68 -22.45
C GLU A 151 -38.13 -1.34 -21.08
N LYS A 152 -39.10 -2.13 -20.62
CA LYS A 152 -39.19 -2.62 -19.24
C LYS A 152 -38.68 -4.06 -19.14
N THR A 153 -38.02 -4.37 -18.03
CA THR A 153 -37.82 -5.75 -17.56
C THR A 153 -39.07 -6.20 -16.80
N GLU A 154 -39.57 -7.41 -17.07
CA GLU A 154 -40.59 -8.08 -16.25
C GLU A 154 -40.02 -9.38 -15.66
N GLU A 155 -40.32 -9.61 -14.37
CA GLU A 155 -39.96 -10.81 -13.63
C GLU A 155 -40.99 -11.94 -13.86
N LYS A 156 -40.57 -13.20 -13.66
CA LYS A 156 -41.48 -14.28 -13.23
C LYS A 156 -40.72 -15.41 -12.52
N GLU A 157 -41.21 -15.77 -11.34
CA GLU A 157 -40.77 -16.94 -10.57
C GLU A 157 -41.22 -18.27 -11.24
N VAL A 158 -40.62 -19.40 -10.83
CA VAL A 158 -41.33 -20.53 -10.17
C VAL A 158 -40.36 -21.64 -9.70
N THR A 159 -40.74 -22.29 -8.60
CA THR A 159 -40.09 -23.32 -7.76
C THR A 159 -39.73 -24.67 -8.41
N GLY A 160 -38.74 -25.45 -7.87
CA GLY A 160 -38.54 -26.84 -8.31
C GLY A 160 -37.42 -27.79 -7.77
N VAL A 161 -37.14 -27.84 -6.46
CA VAL A 161 -36.76 -29.05 -5.64
C VAL A 161 -35.99 -30.29 -6.24
N LEU A 162 -34.83 -30.64 -5.62
CA LEU A 162 -34.08 -31.94 -5.53
C LEU A 162 -33.29 -32.52 -6.75
N PRO A 163 -32.30 -33.45 -6.57
CA PRO A 163 -31.49 -33.84 -5.38
C PRO A 163 -29.94 -33.89 -5.59
N VAL A 164 -29.19 -34.25 -4.53
CA VAL A 164 -27.72 -34.49 -4.52
C VAL A 164 -27.38 -35.95 -4.87
N GLY A 165 -26.28 -36.20 -5.61
CA GLY A 165 -25.73 -37.55 -5.81
C GLY A 165 -24.38 -37.64 -6.56
N ASP A 166 -23.42 -38.36 -5.96
CA ASP A 166 -22.24 -39.02 -6.54
C ASP A 166 -21.16 -38.23 -7.33
N VAL A 167 -20.20 -37.68 -6.57
CA VAL A 167 -18.86 -37.32 -7.08
C VAL A 167 -17.99 -38.58 -7.17
N LYS A 168 -17.64 -39.03 -8.38
CA LYS A 168 -16.56 -40.00 -8.61
C LYS A 168 -15.23 -39.27 -8.81
N LEU A 169 -14.26 -39.53 -7.93
CA LEU A 169 -12.86 -39.17 -8.18
C LEU A 169 -12.41 -39.78 -9.52
N LYS A 170 -11.80 -38.96 -10.39
CA LYS A 170 -10.95 -39.43 -11.47
C LYS A 170 -9.53 -38.95 -11.22
N GLN A 171 -8.59 -39.85 -11.47
CA GLN A 171 -7.16 -39.65 -11.22
C GLN A 171 -6.61 -38.50 -12.05
N ILE A 172 -5.74 -37.70 -11.42
CA ILE A 172 -4.91 -36.72 -12.12
C ILE A 172 -3.88 -37.52 -12.92
N ASN A 173 -4.10 -37.65 -14.22
CA ASN A 173 -3.05 -38.11 -15.14
C ASN A 173 -2.12 -36.92 -15.42
N ASN A 174 -0.81 -37.15 -15.29
CA ASN A 174 0.23 -36.16 -15.62
C ASN A 174 -0.02 -35.57 -17.02
N VAL A 175 -0.37 -34.28 -17.07
CA VAL A 175 -0.25 -33.50 -18.29
C VAL A 175 1.23 -33.22 -18.48
N ASN A 176 1.86 -33.99 -19.35
CA ASN A 176 3.21 -33.72 -19.83
C ASN A 176 3.17 -32.42 -20.64
N VAL A 177 3.47 -31.29 -20.00
CA VAL A 177 3.56 -29.98 -20.67
C VAL A 177 4.74 -30.05 -21.62
N LYS A 178 4.45 -30.21 -22.91
CA LYS A 178 5.44 -29.94 -23.94
C LYS A 178 5.62 -28.43 -24.00
N GLU A 179 6.83 -27.98 -23.73
CA GLU A 179 7.27 -26.63 -24.06
C GLU A 179 7.03 -26.40 -25.56
N GLU A 180 6.09 -25.52 -25.89
CA GLU A 180 5.99 -25.00 -27.26
C GLU A 180 7.22 -24.10 -27.47
N LYS A 181 8.21 -24.59 -28.23
CA LYS A 181 9.36 -23.77 -28.62
C LYS A 181 8.87 -22.53 -29.36
N MET A 182 9.01 -21.41 -28.68
CA MET A 182 8.60 -20.09 -29.13
C MET A 182 9.28 -19.71 -30.45
N ASP A 183 8.48 -19.36 -31.46
CA ASP A 183 8.94 -19.07 -32.83
C ASP A 183 9.60 -17.69 -32.92
N LEU A 184 10.87 -17.64 -32.50
CA LEU A 184 11.74 -16.47 -32.55
C LEU A 184 12.29 -16.20 -33.97
N SER A 185 12.12 -17.15 -34.90
CA SER A 185 12.79 -17.20 -36.21
C SER A 185 12.69 -15.89 -37.00
N LYS A 186 11.51 -15.26 -36.95
CA LYS A 186 11.20 -14.02 -37.68
C LYS A 186 12.04 -12.82 -37.22
N HIS A 187 12.38 -12.74 -35.95
CA HIS A 187 13.18 -11.64 -35.39
C HIS A 187 14.68 -11.95 -35.49
N LEU A 188 15.05 -13.22 -35.35
CA LEU A 188 16.43 -13.69 -35.54
C LEU A 188 16.98 -13.36 -36.94
N GLU A 189 16.14 -13.30 -37.98
CA GLU A 189 16.56 -12.94 -39.34
C GLU A 189 17.13 -11.52 -39.49
N PHE A 190 16.85 -10.61 -38.55
CA PHE A 190 17.25 -9.20 -38.57
C PHE A 190 18.43 -8.85 -37.65
N LEU A 191 18.98 -9.81 -36.91
CA LEU A 191 20.08 -9.58 -35.96
C LEU A 191 21.44 -9.94 -36.56
N GLU A 192 22.54 -9.51 -35.97
CA GLU A 192 23.87 -9.97 -36.40
C GLU A 192 24.11 -11.46 -36.12
N SER A 193 25.04 -12.09 -36.84
CA SER A 193 25.37 -13.53 -36.69
C SER A 193 25.72 -13.91 -35.25
N ASP A 194 26.50 -13.06 -34.58
CA ASP A 194 26.99 -13.33 -33.23
C ASP A 194 25.86 -13.16 -32.19
N MET A 195 25.01 -12.13 -32.35
CA MET A 195 23.79 -11.96 -31.55
C MET A 195 22.83 -13.15 -31.72
N ARG A 196 22.61 -13.62 -32.96
CA ARG A 196 21.78 -14.82 -33.23
C ARG A 196 22.32 -16.04 -32.50
N SER A 197 23.63 -16.28 -32.53
CA SER A 197 24.25 -17.42 -31.82
C SER A 197 23.98 -17.32 -30.32
N ILE A 198 24.23 -16.16 -29.71
CA ILE A 198 24.03 -15.97 -28.26
C ILE A 198 22.55 -16.17 -27.87
N ILE A 199 21.59 -15.70 -28.68
CA ILE A 199 20.15 -15.91 -28.40
C ILE A 199 19.75 -17.38 -28.52
N ILE A 200 20.28 -18.10 -29.52
CA ILE A 200 20.01 -19.54 -29.69
C ILE A 200 20.61 -20.34 -28.53
N ASP A 201 21.83 -20.00 -28.10
CA ASP A 201 22.45 -20.60 -26.92
C ASP A 201 21.63 -20.30 -25.66
N PHE A 202 21.21 -19.05 -25.48
CA PHE A 202 20.38 -18.59 -24.35
C PHE A 202 18.97 -19.21 -24.33
N GLN A 203 18.40 -19.55 -25.49
CA GLN A 203 17.12 -20.27 -25.59
C GLN A 203 17.24 -21.73 -25.13
N ASN A 204 18.39 -22.37 -25.33
CA ASN A 204 18.59 -23.78 -24.94
C ASN A 204 19.22 -23.94 -23.55
N GLU A 205 19.74 -22.87 -22.95
CA GLU A 205 20.36 -22.89 -21.63
C GLU A 205 19.34 -22.71 -20.49
N THR A 206 19.44 -23.59 -19.49
CA THR A 206 18.57 -23.63 -18.30
C THR A 206 19.27 -23.15 -17.02
N ASP A 207 20.61 -23.17 -16.97
CA ASP A 207 21.35 -22.72 -15.80
C ASP A 207 21.38 -21.18 -15.71
N THR A 208 20.93 -20.64 -14.58
CA THR A 208 20.85 -19.18 -14.36
C THR A 208 22.21 -18.49 -14.49
N GLN A 209 23.30 -19.11 -14.05
CA GLN A 209 24.64 -18.48 -14.11
C GLN A 209 25.16 -18.45 -15.55
N GLN A 210 24.96 -19.51 -16.33
CA GLN A 210 25.28 -19.52 -17.76
C GLN A 210 24.40 -18.54 -18.55
N ARG A 211 23.12 -18.41 -18.20
CA ARG A 211 22.22 -17.38 -18.77
C ARG A 211 22.75 -15.97 -18.49
N CYS A 212 23.14 -15.66 -17.25
CA CYS A 212 23.79 -14.38 -16.92
C CYS A 212 25.08 -14.16 -17.74
N TYR A 213 25.92 -15.17 -17.91
CA TYR A 213 27.16 -15.09 -18.71
C TYR A 213 26.90 -14.86 -20.21
N LEU A 214 25.89 -15.53 -20.78
CA LEU A 214 25.47 -15.30 -22.17
C LEU A 214 24.90 -13.89 -22.36
N LEU A 215 24.13 -13.38 -21.40
CA LEU A 215 23.62 -12.01 -21.47
C LEU A 215 24.72 -10.96 -21.23
N GLN A 216 25.77 -11.27 -20.46
CA GLN A 216 26.97 -10.42 -20.38
C GLN A 216 27.67 -10.33 -21.73
N LYS A 217 27.87 -11.45 -22.45
CA LYS A 217 28.42 -11.42 -23.81
C LYS A 217 27.57 -10.59 -24.77
N MET A 218 26.25 -10.66 -24.62
CA MET A 218 25.33 -9.81 -25.38
C MET A 218 25.54 -8.34 -25.06
N CYS A 219 25.67 -7.98 -23.77
CA CYS A 219 26.02 -6.61 -23.35
C CYS A 219 27.36 -6.17 -23.95
N ASP A 220 28.41 -6.99 -23.84
CA ASP A 220 29.75 -6.66 -24.37
C ASP A 220 29.71 -6.32 -25.87
N LEU A 221 28.88 -7.04 -26.64
CA LEU A 221 28.66 -6.80 -28.07
C LEU A 221 27.90 -5.48 -28.31
N ILE A 222 26.78 -5.26 -27.60
CA ILE A 222 25.95 -4.02 -27.66
C ILE A 222 26.74 -2.77 -27.22
N LEU A 223 27.71 -2.93 -26.31
CA LEU A 223 28.58 -1.84 -25.85
C LEU A 223 29.77 -1.59 -26.78
N SER A 224 29.97 -2.45 -27.78
CA SER A 224 31.07 -2.38 -28.75
C SER A 224 30.65 -1.85 -30.13
N ASP A 225 29.39 -2.04 -30.52
CA ASP A 225 28.83 -1.55 -31.79
C ASP A 225 27.44 -0.90 -31.60
N ASP A 226 27.13 0.09 -32.42
CA ASP A 226 25.90 0.88 -32.31
C ASP A 226 24.70 0.12 -32.92
N LEU A 227 23.80 -0.37 -32.06
CA LEU A 227 22.55 -1.01 -32.50
C LEU A 227 21.70 -0.06 -33.36
N VAL A 228 21.32 -0.50 -34.56
CA VAL A 228 20.28 0.17 -35.35
C VAL A 228 18.91 -0.03 -34.67
N GLN A 229 18.00 0.94 -34.81
CA GLN A 229 16.68 0.89 -34.17
C GLN A 229 15.90 -0.41 -34.49
N GLU A 230 16.00 -0.93 -35.71
CA GLU A 230 15.37 -2.18 -36.14
C GLU A 230 15.99 -3.40 -35.44
N GLU A 231 17.31 -3.43 -35.26
CA GLU A 231 18.01 -4.50 -34.54
C GLU A 231 17.64 -4.49 -33.06
N SER A 232 17.60 -3.30 -32.44
CA SER A 232 17.18 -3.11 -31.05
C SER A 232 15.74 -3.62 -30.81
N GLN A 233 14.82 -3.37 -31.74
CA GLN A 233 13.44 -3.87 -31.70
C GLN A 233 13.33 -5.38 -31.86
N ASN A 234 14.08 -5.97 -32.80
CA ASN A 234 14.11 -7.41 -33.00
C ASN A 234 14.77 -8.12 -31.80
N LEU A 235 15.81 -7.53 -31.23
CA LEU A 235 16.51 -8.05 -30.05
C LEU A 235 15.62 -8.00 -28.81
N ALA A 236 14.89 -6.90 -28.58
CA ALA A 236 13.89 -6.80 -27.51
C ALA A 236 12.77 -7.85 -27.68
N SER A 237 12.26 -8.02 -28.91
CA SER A 237 11.26 -9.06 -29.24
C SER A 237 11.78 -10.49 -29.04
N CYS A 238 13.09 -10.72 -29.12
CA CYS A 238 13.71 -11.98 -28.75
C CYS A 238 13.94 -12.14 -27.23
N LEU A 239 14.42 -11.10 -26.56
CA LEU A 239 14.83 -11.15 -25.16
C LEU A 239 13.65 -11.12 -24.18
N CYS A 240 12.63 -10.27 -24.40
CA CYS A 240 11.48 -10.18 -23.49
C CYS A 240 10.80 -11.54 -23.23
N PRO A 241 10.52 -12.39 -24.24
CA PRO A 241 9.93 -13.69 -23.99
C PRO A 241 10.92 -14.71 -23.39
N LEU A 242 12.21 -14.60 -23.67
CA LEU A 242 13.26 -15.45 -23.07
C LEU A 242 13.58 -15.06 -21.62
N LEU A 243 13.24 -13.84 -21.21
CA LEU A 243 13.36 -13.28 -19.86
C LEU A 243 11.99 -13.20 -19.15
N ALA A 244 10.98 -13.94 -19.61
CA ALA A 244 9.63 -13.87 -19.05
C ALA A 244 9.57 -14.16 -17.54
N ASP A 245 10.36 -15.11 -17.05
CA ASP A 245 10.46 -15.45 -15.62
C ASP A 245 11.14 -14.34 -14.79
N ASP A 246 11.97 -13.49 -15.41
CA ASP A 246 12.54 -12.32 -14.77
C ASP A 246 11.58 -11.12 -14.79
N LEU A 247 10.87 -10.95 -15.91
CA LEU A 247 9.97 -9.82 -16.17
C LEU A 247 8.57 -10.00 -15.56
N SER A 248 8.16 -11.22 -15.25
CA SER A 248 6.85 -11.56 -14.66
C SER A 248 7.00 -12.71 -13.66
N PRO A 249 7.76 -12.53 -12.56
CA PRO A 249 8.28 -13.62 -11.74
C PRO A 249 7.27 -14.49 -10.99
N GLY A 250 5.95 -14.19 -11.03
CA GLY A 250 4.88 -14.92 -10.33
C GLY A 250 4.96 -14.88 -8.79
N VAL A 251 6.09 -14.44 -8.25
CA VAL A 251 6.45 -14.28 -6.84
C VAL A 251 7.10 -12.90 -6.71
N SER A 252 6.91 -12.26 -5.55
CA SER A 252 7.52 -10.97 -5.24
C SER A 252 9.04 -10.96 -5.46
N LEU A 253 9.57 -9.87 -6.04
CA LEU A 253 11.03 -9.70 -6.24
C LEU A 253 11.74 -9.50 -4.90
N LEU A 254 11.07 -8.79 -3.99
CA LEU A 254 11.56 -8.54 -2.64
C LEU A 254 11.59 -9.86 -1.85
N PRO A 255 12.73 -10.29 -1.27
CA PRO A 255 12.81 -11.46 -0.40
C PRO A 255 11.83 -11.40 0.78
N GLN A 256 11.59 -12.53 1.45
CA GLN A 256 10.74 -12.56 2.65
C GLN A 256 11.41 -11.81 3.81
N ASP A 257 12.66 -12.18 4.11
CA ASP A 257 13.53 -11.48 5.05
C ASP A 257 14.39 -10.46 4.29
N ILE A 258 14.29 -9.18 4.61
CA ILE A 258 15.04 -8.10 3.95
C ILE A 258 16.39 -7.95 4.66
N THR A 259 17.44 -8.58 4.14
CA THR A 259 18.83 -8.41 4.58
C THR A 259 19.73 -8.05 3.39
N PRO A 260 20.91 -7.44 3.59
CA PRO A 260 21.82 -7.14 2.48
C PRO A 260 22.17 -8.38 1.64
N GLU A 261 22.31 -9.54 2.29
CA GLU A 261 22.62 -10.82 1.65
C GLU A 261 21.45 -11.34 0.81
N SER A 262 20.21 -11.30 1.33
CA SER A 262 19.03 -11.78 0.59
C SER A 262 18.68 -10.86 -0.59
N ILE A 263 18.90 -9.55 -0.43
CA ILE A 263 18.80 -8.57 -1.52
C ILE A 263 19.88 -8.86 -2.57
N GLN A 264 21.13 -9.12 -2.17
CA GLN A 264 22.20 -9.49 -3.11
C GLN A 264 21.92 -10.81 -3.84
N GLU A 265 21.35 -11.82 -3.17
CA GLU A 265 20.92 -13.07 -3.81
C GLU A 265 19.83 -12.82 -4.85
N SER A 266 18.85 -11.96 -4.55
CA SER A 266 17.80 -11.58 -5.50
C SER A 266 18.34 -10.96 -6.79
N LEU A 267 19.51 -10.31 -6.73
CA LEU A 267 20.18 -9.68 -7.88
C LEU A 267 20.84 -10.69 -8.84
N GLY A 268 20.88 -12.00 -8.50
CA GLY A 268 21.47 -13.06 -9.32
C GLY A 268 20.69 -13.49 -10.57
N ARG A 269 19.90 -12.59 -11.18
CA ARG A 269 19.00 -12.88 -12.31
C ARG A 269 19.55 -12.40 -13.66
N PRO A 270 19.32 -13.11 -14.77
CA PRO A 270 19.79 -12.72 -16.10
C PRO A 270 19.42 -11.29 -16.49
N LEU A 271 18.15 -10.88 -16.37
CA LEU A 271 17.70 -9.52 -16.69
C LEU A 271 18.54 -8.42 -16.02
N PHE A 272 18.99 -8.64 -14.78
CA PHE A 272 19.74 -7.66 -14.01
C PHE A 272 21.16 -7.43 -14.54
N VAL A 273 21.70 -8.33 -15.37
CA VAL A 273 22.97 -8.09 -16.09
C VAL A 273 22.85 -6.90 -17.03
N LEU A 274 21.70 -6.68 -17.68
CA LEU A 274 21.47 -5.50 -18.54
C LEU A 274 21.56 -4.20 -17.71
N PHE A 275 20.96 -4.21 -16.51
CA PHE A 275 20.97 -3.03 -15.65
C PHE A 275 22.34 -2.79 -14.99
N ASP A 276 23.05 -3.85 -14.58
CA ASP A 276 24.37 -3.76 -13.93
C ASP A 276 25.41 -3.17 -14.89
N ASN A 277 25.38 -3.55 -16.17
CA ASN A 277 26.20 -2.94 -17.23
C ASN A 277 25.85 -1.46 -17.45
N LEU A 278 24.56 -1.08 -17.42
CA LEU A 278 24.13 0.31 -17.58
C LEU A 278 24.61 1.22 -16.43
N ILE A 279 24.54 0.76 -15.17
CA ILE A 279 24.94 1.56 -14.00
C ILE A 279 26.45 1.62 -13.80
N THR A 280 27.20 0.62 -14.29
CA THR A 280 28.66 0.54 -14.16
C THR A 280 29.36 1.56 -15.07
N LEU A 281 28.72 1.93 -16.17
CA LEU A 281 29.20 2.96 -17.09
C LEU A 281 28.89 4.38 -16.57
N PRO A 282 29.81 5.36 -16.68
CA PRO A 282 29.55 6.75 -16.31
C PRO A 282 28.36 7.38 -17.05
N GLU A 283 27.65 8.33 -16.43
CA GLU A 283 26.45 8.99 -17.04
C GLU A 283 26.71 9.57 -18.45
N ASP A 284 27.89 10.15 -18.67
CA ASP A 284 28.30 10.76 -19.95
C ASP A 284 28.84 9.74 -20.98
N ASP A 285 28.88 8.44 -20.68
CA ASP A 285 29.42 7.43 -21.58
C ASP A 285 28.41 7.11 -22.71
N HIS A 286 28.76 7.47 -23.94
CA HIS A 286 27.95 7.23 -25.13
C HIS A 286 27.56 5.76 -25.33
N ARG A 287 28.37 4.80 -24.85
CA ARG A 287 28.09 3.35 -24.94
C ARG A 287 26.85 2.94 -24.13
N ARG A 288 26.35 3.78 -23.22
CA ARG A 288 25.06 3.56 -22.56
C ARG A 288 23.87 3.66 -23.52
N GLN A 289 24.00 4.35 -24.66
CA GLN A 289 22.86 4.65 -25.53
C GLN A 289 22.27 3.40 -26.23
N PRO A 290 23.05 2.49 -26.86
CA PRO A 290 22.50 1.25 -27.43
C PRO A 290 21.78 0.38 -26.39
N LEU A 291 22.34 0.26 -25.18
CA LEU A 291 21.75 -0.50 -24.08
C LEU A 291 20.48 0.16 -23.52
N LEU A 292 20.46 1.49 -23.38
CA LEU A 292 19.25 2.25 -23.04
C LEU A 292 18.16 2.09 -24.12
N GLN A 293 18.52 2.12 -25.40
CA GLN A 293 17.57 1.91 -26.50
C GLN A 293 16.96 0.50 -26.45
N LEU A 294 17.77 -0.53 -26.19
CA LEU A 294 17.27 -1.90 -25.99
C LEU A 294 16.27 -1.96 -24.82
N LEU A 295 16.60 -1.37 -23.66
CA LEU A 295 15.70 -1.34 -22.50
C LEU A 295 14.42 -0.54 -22.78
N VAL A 296 14.48 0.50 -23.63
CA VAL A 296 13.31 1.24 -24.10
C VAL A 296 12.41 0.39 -25.00
N GLU A 297 12.96 -0.37 -25.96
CA GLU A 297 12.16 -1.28 -26.78
C GLU A 297 11.59 -2.43 -25.93
N MET A 298 12.34 -2.96 -24.96
CA MET A 298 11.83 -3.93 -23.99
C MET A 298 10.69 -3.36 -23.13
N HIS A 299 10.79 -2.11 -22.66
CA HIS A 299 9.74 -1.44 -21.88
C HIS A 299 8.43 -1.25 -22.67
N LYS A 300 8.52 -1.02 -23.99
CA LYS A 300 7.34 -0.96 -24.87
C LYS A 300 6.65 -2.32 -25.03
N ILE A 301 7.40 -3.42 -24.97
CA ILE A 301 6.87 -4.79 -25.06
C ILE A 301 6.32 -5.24 -23.70
N THR A 302 7.00 -4.89 -22.61
CA THR A 302 6.64 -5.29 -21.24
C THR A 302 6.90 -4.15 -20.26
N SER A 303 5.84 -3.51 -19.77
CA SER A 303 5.93 -2.36 -18.87
C SER A 303 6.58 -2.66 -17.51
N SER A 304 6.67 -3.93 -17.12
CA SER A 304 7.30 -4.34 -15.84
C SER A 304 8.78 -3.97 -15.77
N VAL A 305 9.48 -3.87 -16.91
CA VAL A 305 10.90 -3.41 -17.00
C VAL A 305 11.13 -2.15 -16.16
N GLY A 306 10.18 -1.21 -16.16
CA GLY A 306 10.30 0.07 -15.46
C GLY A 306 10.40 -0.06 -13.94
N TYR A 307 9.45 -0.75 -13.31
CA TYR A 307 9.49 -0.94 -11.85
C TYR A 307 10.54 -1.96 -11.41
N ILE A 308 10.82 -2.97 -12.25
CA ILE A 308 11.89 -3.94 -12.00
C ILE A 308 13.26 -3.23 -12.01
N PHE A 309 13.43 -2.22 -12.87
CA PHE A 309 14.63 -1.37 -12.86
C PHE A 309 14.69 -0.47 -11.61
N LEU A 310 13.57 0.13 -11.17
CA LEU A 310 13.53 0.88 -9.88
C LEU A 310 13.90 -0.01 -8.68
N TYR A 311 13.42 -1.26 -8.65
CA TYR A 311 13.82 -2.26 -7.65
C TYR A 311 15.33 -2.52 -7.70
N PHE A 312 15.86 -2.80 -8.89
CA PHE A 312 17.29 -3.07 -9.09
C PHE A 312 18.18 -1.90 -8.64
N LEU A 313 17.78 -0.66 -8.94
CA LEU A 313 18.52 0.54 -8.54
C LEU A 313 18.61 0.64 -7.02
N LYS A 314 17.49 0.49 -6.29
CA LYS A 314 17.49 0.51 -4.83
C LYS A 314 18.29 -0.66 -4.23
N ALA A 315 18.07 -1.88 -4.72
CA ALA A 315 18.78 -3.08 -4.25
C ALA A 315 20.30 -2.96 -4.42
N SER A 316 20.73 -2.37 -5.53
CA SER A 316 22.16 -2.19 -5.82
C SER A 316 22.79 -1.01 -5.05
N THR A 317 22.02 -0.01 -4.61
CA THR A 317 22.49 0.98 -3.61
C THR A 317 22.80 0.31 -2.28
N ILE A 318 21.96 -0.63 -1.81
CA ILE A 318 22.21 -1.39 -0.58
C ILE A 318 23.47 -2.29 -0.73
N ARG A 319 23.65 -2.91 -1.91
CA ARG A 319 24.88 -3.66 -2.25
C ARG A 319 26.14 -2.79 -2.17
N ALA A 320 26.04 -1.48 -2.39
CA ALA A 320 27.14 -0.53 -2.46
C ALA A 320 27.54 0.10 -1.11
N GLU A 321 27.19 -0.54 0.02
CA GLU A 321 27.28 -0.10 1.44
C GLU A 321 28.55 0.62 1.95
N LYS A 322 29.59 0.84 1.11
CA LYS A 322 30.85 1.53 1.40
C LYS A 322 31.39 2.26 0.15
N GLU A 323 31.08 3.55 -0.02
CA GLU A 323 31.98 4.66 -0.46
C GLU A 323 31.24 5.86 -1.13
N ASP A 324 31.15 6.97 -0.37
CA ASP A 324 30.93 8.36 -0.82
C ASP A 324 29.63 8.72 -1.60
N GLU A 325 29.51 10.01 -1.96
CA GLU A 325 28.31 10.73 -2.48
C GLU A 325 27.73 10.23 -3.84
N LYS A 326 28.06 9.01 -4.28
CA LYS A 326 27.55 8.42 -5.53
C LYS A 326 26.13 7.89 -5.43
N ASP A 327 25.70 7.43 -4.26
CA ASP A 327 24.44 6.70 -4.06
C ASP A 327 23.20 7.49 -4.53
N ASP A 328 23.12 8.78 -4.21
CA ASP A 328 22.00 9.66 -4.59
C ASP A 328 21.90 9.89 -6.11
N LYS A 329 22.95 9.60 -6.89
CA LYS A 329 22.90 9.69 -8.35
C LYS A 329 22.42 8.41 -9.01
N MET A 330 22.65 7.26 -8.40
CA MET A 330 22.36 5.98 -9.02
C MET A 330 20.87 5.83 -9.38
N PHE A 331 19.98 6.23 -8.48
CA PHE A 331 18.54 6.23 -8.71
C PHE A 331 18.10 7.20 -9.84
N LEU A 332 18.89 8.24 -10.13
CA LEU A 332 18.64 9.16 -11.25
C LEU A 332 18.83 8.49 -12.62
N THR A 333 19.49 7.33 -12.71
CA THR A 333 19.63 6.55 -13.96
C THR A 333 18.26 6.17 -14.56
N TYR A 334 17.24 5.97 -13.72
CA TYR A 334 15.86 5.73 -14.18
C TYR A 334 15.32 6.87 -15.07
N ARG A 335 15.74 8.12 -14.82
CA ARG A 335 15.38 9.27 -15.66
C ARG A 335 16.02 9.17 -17.05
N ASP A 336 17.18 8.53 -17.19
CA ASP A 336 17.84 8.36 -18.49
C ASP A 336 17.10 7.35 -19.38
N LEU A 337 16.50 6.31 -18.80
CA LEU A 337 15.57 5.42 -19.50
C LEU A 337 14.38 6.22 -20.08
N CYS A 338 13.80 7.12 -19.28
CA CYS A 338 12.73 8.00 -19.78
C CYS A 338 13.21 8.94 -20.89
N LYS A 339 14.40 9.57 -20.75
CA LYS A 339 14.99 10.42 -21.81
C LYS A 339 15.18 9.63 -23.12
N ALA A 340 15.75 8.43 -23.04
CA ALA A 340 15.98 7.56 -24.20
C ALA A 340 14.66 7.14 -24.89
N SER A 341 13.58 6.97 -24.12
CA SER A 341 12.25 6.70 -24.68
C SER A 341 11.66 7.84 -25.51
N GLY A 342 12.25 9.04 -25.47
CA GLY A 342 11.74 10.25 -26.12
C GLY A 342 10.50 10.85 -25.46
N GLN A 343 9.99 10.28 -24.36
CA GLN A 343 8.84 10.82 -23.63
C GLN A 343 9.23 12.10 -22.88
N LYS A 344 8.47 13.18 -23.11
CA LYS A 344 8.67 14.48 -22.44
C LYS A 344 8.01 14.55 -21.07
N ASP A 345 7.00 13.71 -20.83
CA ASP A 345 6.29 13.63 -19.56
C ASP A 345 6.91 12.55 -18.66
N PHE A 346 7.87 12.98 -17.86
CA PHE A 346 8.52 12.10 -16.87
C PHE A 346 7.59 11.75 -15.69
N ALA A 347 6.59 12.60 -15.37
CA ALA A 347 5.66 12.32 -14.28
C ALA A 347 4.69 11.20 -14.67
N GLY A 348 4.10 11.27 -15.87
CA GLY A 348 3.28 10.19 -16.44
C GLY A 348 4.06 8.90 -16.70
N PHE A 349 5.37 8.98 -16.98
CA PHE A 349 6.25 7.82 -17.07
C PHE A 349 6.39 7.09 -15.73
N ILE A 350 6.72 7.82 -14.65
CA ILE A 350 6.76 7.28 -13.27
C ILE A 350 5.41 6.68 -12.90
N ILE A 351 4.30 7.39 -13.12
CA ILE A 351 2.96 6.92 -12.76
C ILE A 351 2.64 5.57 -13.43
N ARG A 352 2.93 5.43 -14.74
CA ARG A 352 2.68 4.18 -15.48
C ARG A 352 3.43 2.99 -14.90
N ASP A 353 4.71 3.18 -14.58
CA ASP A 353 5.56 2.12 -14.02
C ASP A 353 5.16 1.78 -12.58
N LEU A 354 4.75 2.77 -11.77
CA LEU A 354 4.24 2.55 -10.42
C LEU A 354 2.87 1.86 -10.41
N VAL A 355 1.96 2.16 -11.35
CA VAL A 355 0.71 1.39 -11.54
C VAL A 355 1.06 -0.06 -11.85
N CYS A 356 1.97 -0.31 -12.80
CA CYS A 356 2.41 -1.65 -13.14
C CYS A 356 3.06 -2.38 -11.94
N CYS A 357 3.83 -1.67 -11.10
CA CYS A 357 4.33 -2.20 -9.83
C CYS A 357 3.19 -2.55 -8.87
N SER A 358 2.17 -1.69 -8.77
CA SER A 358 1.03 -1.82 -7.85
C SER A 358 0.15 -3.04 -8.17
N GLU A 359 0.10 -3.44 -9.44
CA GLU A 359 -0.66 -4.58 -9.94
C GLU A 359 0.09 -5.91 -9.79
N ASN A 360 1.43 -5.89 -9.90
CA ASN A 360 2.26 -7.09 -9.91
C ASN A 360 2.94 -7.39 -8.56
N ASP A 361 3.39 -6.37 -7.83
CA ASP A 361 4.14 -6.52 -6.57
C ASP A 361 3.99 -5.27 -5.66
N SER A 362 2.96 -5.28 -4.80
CA SER A 362 2.73 -4.22 -3.81
C SER A 362 3.80 -4.15 -2.71
N ARG A 363 4.54 -5.24 -2.46
CA ARG A 363 5.65 -5.24 -1.48
C ARG A 363 6.81 -4.42 -2.03
N VAL A 364 7.20 -4.67 -3.28
CA VAL A 364 8.20 -3.84 -3.99
C VAL A 364 7.74 -2.39 -4.06
N LEU A 365 6.47 -2.12 -4.38
CA LEU A 365 5.93 -0.74 -4.38
C LEU A 365 6.19 -0.04 -3.03
N SER A 366 5.75 -0.64 -1.92
CA SER A 366 5.95 -0.07 -0.58
C SER A 366 7.44 0.18 -0.25
N TRP A 367 8.32 -0.68 -0.77
CA TRP A 367 9.75 -0.62 -0.51
C TRP A 367 10.48 0.42 -1.36
N ILE A 368 10.16 0.60 -2.65
CA ILE A 368 10.85 1.58 -3.53
C ILE A 368 10.35 3.01 -3.34
N ILE A 369 9.11 3.19 -2.88
CA ILE A 369 8.44 4.49 -2.85
C ILE A 369 9.19 5.59 -2.09
N PRO A 370 9.80 5.36 -0.91
CA PRO A 370 10.57 6.39 -0.22
C PRO A 370 11.68 7.01 -1.09
N ASP A 371 12.41 6.19 -1.83
CA ASP A 371 13.51 6.61 -2.71
C ASP A 371 13.01 7.30 -3.98
N VAL A 372 11.84 6.91 -4.49
CA VAL A 372 11.15 7.62 -5.58
C VAL A 372 10.76 9.04 -5.14
N TYR A 373 10.24 9.21 -3.92
CA TYR A 373 9.93 10.54 -3.36
C TYR A 373 11.18 11.37 -3.04
N LYS A 374 12.27 10.74 -2.57
CA LYS A 374 13.56 11.39 -2.32
C LYS A 374 14.21 11.88 -3.62
N SER A 375 14.22 11.05 -4.66
CA SER A 375 14.95 11.28 -5.91
C SER A 375 14.20 12.19 -6.90
N PHE A 376 12.87 12.12 -6.92
CA PHE A 376 12.03 12.85 -7.89
C PHE A 376 10.98 13.79 -7.23
N PRO A 377 11.36 14.62 -6.24
CA PRO A 377 10.41 15.38 -5.42
C PRO A 377 9.55 16.38 -6.22
N LYS A 378 10.04 16.85 -7.37
CA LYS A 378 9.31 17.76 -8.28
C LYS A 378 8.15 17.07 -9.01
N GLN A 379 8.21 15.75 -9.17
CA GLN A 379 7.20 14.93 -9.85
C GLN A 379 6.26 14.25 -8.84
N THR A 380 6.73 13.98 -7.63
CA THR A 380 6.01 13.17 -6.64
C THR A 380 5.22 13.98 -5.62
N ARG A 381 5.81 15.02 -5.00
CA ARG A 381 5.23 15.69 -3.82
C ARG A 381 3.89 16.41 -4.04
N GLY A 382 3.59 16.76 -5.29
CA GLY A 382 2.31 17.35 -5.71
C GLY A 382 1.36 16.36 -6.38
N SER A 383 1.77 15.10 -6.57
CA SER A 383 1.02 14.10 -7.32
C SER A 383 0.10 13.31 -6.39
N SER A 384 -1.15 13.74 -6.32
CA SER A 384 -2.26 12.96 -5.77
C SER A 384 -2.33 11.55 -6.32
N ASP A 385 -1.94 11.37 -7.59
CA ASP A 385 -2.17 10.14 -8.34
C ASP A 385 -1.13 9.09 -7.90
N ILE A 386 0.14 9.51 -7.71
CA ILE A 386 1.17 8.66 -7.08
C ILE A 386 0.81 8.35 -5.62
N LEU A 387 0.30 9.32 -4.88
CA LEU A 387 -0.13 9.09 -3.49
C LEU A 387 -1.29 8.09 -3.40
N GLN A 388 -2.27 8.16 -4.32
CA GLN A 388 -3.39 7.23 -4.38
C GLN A 388 -2.91 5.80 -4.69
N ILE A 389 -2.11 5.61 -5.75
CA ILE A 389 -1.53 4.31 -6.12
C ILE A 389 -0.83 3.64 -4.94
N VAL A 390 -0.14 4.42 -4.11
CA VAL A 390 0.50 3.94 -2.89
C VAL A 390 -0.55 3.50 -1.87
N ILE A 391 -1.39 4.41 -1.38
CA ILE A 391 -2.33 4.11 -0.27
C ILE A 391 -3.41 3.07 -0.63
N GLU A 392 -3.76 2.91 -1.91
CA GLU A 392 -4.68 1.87 -2.42
C GLU A 392 -4.11 0.44 -2.24
N ARG A 393 -2.78 0.30 -2.09
CA ARG A 393 -2.08 -1.00 -2.01
C ARG A 393 -1.34 -1.26 -0.70
N LEU A 394 -1.27 -0.29 0.21
CA LEU A 394 -0.65 -0.48 1.51
C LEU A 394 -1.56 -1.26 2.47
N ASP A 395 -0.96 -2.08 3.31
CA ASP A 395 -1.56 -2.50 4.58
C ASP A 395 -1.23 -1.53 5.73
N SER A 396 -1.74 -1.83 6.93
CA SER A 396 -1.54 -1.00 8.11
C SER A 396 -0.13 -1.04 8.70
N THR A 397 0.68 -2.08 8.41
CA THR A 397 2.08 -2.14 8.87
C THR A 397 2.96 -1.33 7.92
N GLN A 398 2.79 -1.48 6.61
CA GLN A 398 3.50 -0.69 5.60
C GLN A 398 3.19 0.82 5.74
N LEU A 399 1.93 1.19 6.02
CA LEU A 399 1.56 2.58 6.34
C LEU A 399 2.28 3.08 7.60
N HIS A 400 2.37 2.25 8.65
CA HIS A 400 3.06 2.64 9.88
C HIS A 400 4.55 2.91 9.63
N ASP A 401 5.20 2.10 8.79
CA ASP A 401 6.58 2.31 8.38
C ASP A 401 6.75 3.62 7.58
N LEU A 402 5.84 3.94 6.65
CA LEU A 402 5.83 5.23 5.96
C LEU A 402 5.66 6.40 6.94
N VAL A 403 4.72 6.29 7.88
CA VAL A 403 4.49 7.31 8.92
C VAL A 403 5.74 7.51 9.79
N CYS A 404 6.43 6.42 10.16
CA CYS A 404 7.69 6.50 10.89
C CYS A 404 8.80 7.21 10.09
N MET A 405 8.94 6.93 8.79
CA MET A 405 9.90 7.64 7.92
C MET A 405 9.56 9.13 7.76
N VAL A 406 8.28 9.49 7.71
CA VAL A 406 7.83 10.89 7.70
C VAL A 406 8.19 11.59 9.02
N LEU A 407 7.88 10.97 10.17
CA LEU A 407 8.20 11.52 11.49
C LEU A 407 9.71 11.62 11.77
N GLN A 408 10.53 10.78 11.12
CA GLN A 408 11.99 10.87 11.13
C GLN A 408 12.54 11.97 10.20
N GLY A 409 11.70 12.55 9.34
CA GLY A 409 12.12 13.50 8.30
C GLY A 409 12.86 12.87 7.11
N SER A 410 12.90 11.54 7.01
CA SER A 410 13.54 10.82 5.88
C SER A 410 12.64 10.72 4.65
N LEU A 411 11.31 10.86 4.83
CA LEU A 411 10.32 10.87 3.77
C LEU A 411 9.45 12.14 3.84
N VAL A 412 9.24 12.79 2.69
CA VAL A 412 8.26 13.88 2.53
C VAL A 412 7.42 13.58 1.30
N MET A 413 6.16 13.18 1.53
CA MET A 413 5.21 12.80 0.48
C MET A 413 4.41 13.98 -0.06
N PHE A 414 4.20 15.04 0.73
CA PHE A 414 3.54 16.27 0.29
C PHE A 414 3.90 17.43 1.23
N ASP A 415 3.62 18.65 0.78
CA ASP A 415 3.79 19.88 1.55
C ASP A 415 2.47 20.65 1.72
N ASN A 416 2.51 21.72 2.51
CA ASN A 416 1.35 22.56 2.82
C ASN A 416 0.68 23.19 1.57
N GLY A 417 1.44 23.40 0.48
CA GLY A 417 0.91 23.95 -0.76
C GLY A 417 0.23 22.89 -1.63
N ALA A 418 0.81 21.70 -1.71
CA ALA A 418 0.24 20.56 -2.44
C ALA A 418 -0.98 19.94 -1.74
N PHE A 419 -1.00 19.92 -0.40
CA PHE A 419 -1.99 19.15 0.36
C PHE A 419 -3.44 19.56 0.08
N ALA A 420 -3.73 20.85 -0.14
CA ALA A 420 -5.09 21.30 -0.45
C ALA A 420 -5.68 20.65 -1.72
N ASN A 421 -4.87 20.52 -2.78
CA ASN A 421 -5.24 19.87 -4.05
C ASN A 421 -5.38 18.34 -3.87
N ILE A 422 -4.46 17.74 -3.12
CA ILE A 422 -4.51 16.31 -2.77
C ILE A 422 -5.81 16.00 -1.99
N LEU A 423 -6.11 16.81 -0.98
CA LEU A 423 -7.32 16.69 -0.15
C LEU A 423 -8.61 16.91 -0.95
N GLU A 424 -8.61 17.84 -1.91
CA GLU A 424 -9.76 18.05 -2.79
C GLU A 424 -10.06 16.81 -3.64
N LYS A 425 -9.03 16.20 -4.22
CA LYS A 425 -9.16 14.94 -4.98
C LYS A 425 -9.55 13.77 -4.07
N SER A 426 -8.99 13.71 -2.85
CA SER A 426 -9.23 12.59 -1.93
C SER A 426 -10.65 12.49 -1.40
N LEU A 427 -11.49 13.51 -1.59
CA LEU A 427 -12.93 13.41 -1.27
C LEU A 427 -13.66 12.32 -2.09
N GLN A 428 -13.05 11.86 -3.18
CA GLN A 428 -13.57 10.79 -4.05
C GLN A 428 -12.91 9.43 -3.79
N TRP A 429 -11.88 9.38 -2.93
CA TRP A 429 -11.17 8.16 -2.55
C TRP A 429 -11.97 7.31 -1.57
N GLU A 430 -11.66 6.02 -1.50
CA GLU A 430 -12.29 5.09 -0.55
C GLU A 430 -12.01 5.49 0.91
N THR A 431 -12.90 5.08 1.83
CA THR A 431 -12.77 5.36 3.27
C THR A 431 -11.39 5.02 3.83
N MET A 432 -10.79 3.89 3.41
CA MET A 432 -9.48 3.47 3.93
C MET A 432 -8.34 4.34 3.39
N GLU A 433 -8.39 4.68 2.10
CA GLU A 433 -7.45 5.62 1.46
C GLU A 433 -7.50 6.99 2.13
N GLN A 434 -8.69 7.53 2.39
CA GLN A 434 -8.87 8.79 3.12
C GLN A 434 -8.30 8.70 4.55
N LEU A 435 -8.57 7.61 5.28
CA LEU A 435 -8.00 7.42 6.62
C LEU A 435 -6.46 7.37 6.59
N PHE A 436 -5.87 6.72 5.59
CA PHE A 436 -4.42 6.63 5.41
C PHE A 436 -3.80 7.99 5.07
N LEU A 437 -4.40 8.75 4.15
CA LEU A 437 -4.02 10.14 3.88
C LEU A 437 -4.02 10.99 5.16
N TRP A 438 -5.05 10.87 6.00
CA TRP A 438 -5.14 11.61 7.24
C TRP A 438 -4.14 11.18 8.32
N GLN A 439 -3.62 9.95 8.31
CA GLN A 439 -2.49 9.58 9.17
C GLN A 439 -1.19 10.20 8.66
N LEU A 440 -0.93 10.14 7.36
CA LEU A 440 0.23 10.78 6.75
C LEU A 440 0.19 12.31 6.93
N ALA A 441 -0.98 12.94 6.83
CA ALA A 441 -1.14 14.39 7.02
C ALA A 441 -0.82 14.84 8.47
N LYS A 442 -1.15 14.01 9.46
CA LYS A 442 -0.77 14.26 10.86
C LYS A 442 0.74 14.09 11.06
N ALA A 443 1.36 13.14 10.37
CA ALA A 443 2.81 12.93 10.43
C ALA A 443 3.61 14.06 9.78
N HIS A 444 3.09 14.67 8.71
CA HIS A 444 3.66 15.87 8.06
C HIS A 444 3.34 17.18 8.80
N GLU A 445 2.65 17.14 9.95
CA GLU A 445 2.22 18.32 10.73
C GLU A 445 1.47 19.39 9.91
N ILE A 446 0.62 18.96 8.96
CA ILE A 446 -0.14 19.89 8.10
C ILE A 446 -1.04 20.81 8.95
N PRO A 447 -0.96 22.15 8.81
CA PRO A 447 -1.78 23.09 9.58
C PRO A 447 -3.23 23.10 9.10
N VAL A 448 -4.18 23.47 9.97
CA VAL A 448 -5.61 23.45 9.59
C VAL A 448 -5.96 24.40 8.44
N ASP A 449 -5.20 25.49 8.30
CA ASP A 449 -5.39 26.52 7.27
C ASP A 449 -5.37 25.94 5.84
N CYS A 450 -4.53 24.93 5.58
CA CYS A 450 -4.50 24.20 4.30
C CYS A 450 -5.84 23.52 3.99
N CYS A 451 -6.50 22.97 5.00
CA CYS A 451 -7.78 22.26 4.89
C CYS A 451 -8.98 23.20 4.72
N LEU A 452 -8.89 24.45 5.18
CA LEU A 452 -9.99 25.43 5.12
C LEU A 452 -10.43 25.71 3.68
N SER A 453 -9.50 25.65 2.72
CA SER A 453 -9.78 25.78 1.28
C SER A 453 -10.77 24.75 0.73
N VAL A 454 -10.83 23.56 1.34
CA VAL A 454 -11.68 22.43 0.90
C VAL A 454 -13.03 22.44 1.64
N MET A 455 -13.17 23.15 2.76
CA MET A 455 -14.40 23.22 3.57
C MET A 455 -15.69 23.50 2.77
N PRO A 456 -15.73 24.43 1.78
CA PRO A 456 -16.95 24.69 1.00
C PRO A 456 -17.41 23.51 0.12
N ARG A 457 -16.56 22.52 -0.09
CA ARG A 457 -16.80 21.33 -0.93
C ARG A 457 -17.21 20.10 -0.11
N LEU A 458 -17.18 20.18 1.22
CA LEU A 458 -17.49 19.05 2.08
C LEU A 458 -19.00 18.81 2.16
N LYS A 459 -19.42 17.58 1.85
CA LYS A 459 -20.83 17.17 1.87
C LYS A 459 -21.18 16.51 3.20
N PHE A 460 -22.30 16.93 3.75
CA PHE A 460 -22.82 16.48 5.05
C PHE A 460 -24.02 15.54 4.87
N THR A 461 -24.25 14.71 5.89
CA THR A 461 -25.43 13.83 6.04
C THR A 461 -26.77 14.58 5.95
N SER A 462 -26.80 15.83 6.40
CA SER A 462 -27.98 16.72 6.37
C SER A 462 -28.38 17.20 4.98
N HIS A 463 -27.42 17.36 4.06
CA HIS A 463 -27.67 17.93 2.72
C HIS A 463 -27.90 16.89 1.63
N SER A 464 -27.79 15.60 1.95
CA SER A 464 -27.98 14.52 0.99
C SER A 464 -29.04 13.55 1.49
N ALA A 465 -30.16 13.44 0.76
CA ALA A 465 -31.15 12.38 0.95
C ALA A 465 -30.59 10.96 0.64
N THR A 466 -29.34 10.87 0.18
CA THR A 466 -28.62 9.62 -0.11
C THR A 466 -27.37 9.56 0.76
N VAL A 467 -27.31 8.59 1.68
CA VAL A 467 -26.25 8.45 2.70
C VAL A 467 -24.84 8.26 2.08
N ASN A 468 -24.77 7.78 0.85
CA ASN A 468 -23.56 7.28 0.19
C ASN A 468 -22.63 8.37 -0.40
N ASN A 469 -22.74 9.63 0.00
CA ASN A 469 -21.95 10.74 -0.57
C ASN A 469 -21.66 11.83 0.47
N THR A 470 -21.19 11.40 1.66
CA THR A 470 -20.84 12.26 2.79
C THR A 470 -19.35 12.10 3.09
N HIS A 471 -18.63 13.21 3.29
CA HIS A 471 -17.16 13.18 3.41
C HIS A 471 -16.74 13.00 4.89
N GLY A 472 -17.25 11.93 5.54
CA GLY A 472 -17.18 11.75 6.98
C GLY A 472 -15.76 11.72 7.56
N GLU A 473 -14.83 11.12 6.83
CA GLU A 473 -13.42 10.98 7.17
C GLU A 473 -12.72 12.35 7.18
N ALA A 474 -12.89 13.14 6.11
CA ALA A 474 -12.37 14.49 6.02
C ALA A 474 -12.98 15.42 7.09
N LEU A 475 -14.31 15.39 7.24
CA LEU A 475 -15.03 16.17 8.25
C LEU A 475 -14.55 15.87 9.68
N SER A 476 -14.42 14.59 10.03
CA SER A 476 -13.97 14.15 11.35
C SER A 476 -12.55 14.63 11.67
N ASN A 477 -11.62 14.47 10.72
CA ASN A 477 -10.22 14.86 10.93
C ASN A 477 -10.04 16.38 11.01
N ILE A 478 -10.70 17.16 10.14
CA ILE A 478 -10.64 18.64 10.19
C ILE A 478 -11.24 19.16 11.51
N LEU A 479 -12.37 18.61 11.96
CA LEU A 479 -12.96 18.98 13.25
C LEU A 479 -12.01 18.66 14.43
N MET A 480 -11.30 17.52 14.38
CA MET A 480 -10.27 17.20 15.38
C MET A 480 -9.08 18.15 15.37
N MET A 481 -8.66 18.66 14.20
CA MET A 481 -7.60 19.67 14.07
C MET A 481 -8.05 21.01 14.66
N LEU A 482 -9.23 21.52 14.25
CA LEU A 482 -9.83 22.74 14.78
C LEU A 482 -10.00 22.71 16.32
N ARG A 483 -10.41 21.55 16.86
CA ARG A 483 -10.52 21.35 18.32
C ARG A 483 -9.16 21.42 19.03
N ARG A 484 -8.06 21.03 18.39
CA ARG A 484 -6.71 21.15 18.95
C ARG A 484 -6.25 22.62 18.92
N GLU A 485 -6.39 23.31 17.81
CA GLU A 485 -5.93 24.71 17.69
C GLU A 485 -6.69 25.67 18.63
N SER A 486 -8.00 25.49 18.82
CA SER A 486 -8.81 26.24 19.79
C SER A 486 -8.56 25.89 21.26
N THR A 487 -7.70 24.91 21.55
CA THR A 487 -7.14 24.72 22.91
C THR A 487 -5.78 25.37 23.08
N VAL A 488 -5.16 25.88 22.00
CA VAL A 488 -3.82 26.48 22.00
C VAL A 488 -3.86 28.00 21.78
N ARG A 489 -4.78 28.52 20.95
CA ARG A 489 -5.02 29.96 20.76
C ARG A 489 -6.18 30.45 21.65
N ASP A 490 -6.14 31.73 22.01
CA ASP A 490 -6.92 32.37 23.08
C ASP A 490 -8.43 32.08 23.15
N THR A 491 -8.98 32.33 24.35
CA THR A 491 -10.40 32.14 24.71
C THR A 491 -11.41 32.81 23.77
N ASN A 492 -11.02 33.85 23.04
CA ASN A 492 -11.87 34.49 22.01
C ASN A 492 -12.02 33.64 20.73
N CYS A 493 -10.95 33.01 20.20
CA CYS A 493 -11.06 32.07 19.07
C CYS A 493 -11.98 30.89 19.42
N ARG A 494 -12.05 30.53 20.71
CA ARG A 494 -12.98 29.52 21.22
C ARG A 494 -14.45 29.92 21.04
N SER A 495 -14.79 31.21 21.04
CA SER A 495 -16.16 31.69 20.82
C SER A 495 -16.56 31.64 19.35
N GLU A 496 -15.68 32.02 18.44
CA GLU A 496 -15.89 31.90 17.00
C GLU A 496 -15.87 30.45 16.54
N LEU A 497 -14.96 29.62 17.07
CA LEU A 497 -14.98 28.19 16.77
C LEU A 497 -16.20 27.50 17.39
N ASN A 498 -16.65 27.86 18.60
CA ASN A 498 -17.92 27.34 19.11
C ASN A 498 -19.11 27.87 18.30
N SER A 499 -19.07 29.09 17.77
CA SER A 499 -20.09 29.61 16.85
C SER A 499 -20.06 28.83 15.53
N PHE A 500 -18.89 28.52 14.99
CA PHE A 500 -18.71 27.75 13.78
C PHE A 500 -19.10 26.28 13.97
N ILE A 501 -18.74 25.64 15.09
CA ILE A 501 -19.11 24.28 15.49
C ILE A 501 -20.60 24.18 15.82
N ASN A 502 -21.20 25.21 16.41
CA ASN A 502 -22.66 25.26 16.63
C ASN A 502 -23.39 25.52 15.31
N ALA A 503 -22.88 26.39 14.44
CA ALA A 503 -23.42 26.58 13.09
C ALA A 503 -23.31 25.29 12.27
N TRP A 504 -22.17 24.58 12.33
CA TRP A 504 -22.00 23.20 11.85
C TRP A 504 -23.04 22.27 12.47
N GLY A 505 -23.17 22.25 13.79
CA GLY A 505 -24.15 21.42 14.49
C GLY A 505 -25.59 21.71 14.09
N THR A 506 -25.88 22.93 13.63
CA THR A 506 -27.20 23.38 13.11
C THR A 506 -27.34 23.19 11.59
N PHE A 507 -26.23 22.92 10.89
CA PHE A 507 -26.20 22.60 9.45
C PHE A 507 -26.08 21.09 9.19
N VAL A 508 -25.66 20.29 10.18
CA VAL A 508 -25.31 18.86 10.07
C VAL A 508 -26.30 17.94 10.78
N PHE A 509 -27.00 18.47 11.79
CA PHE A 509 -28.16 17.85 12.45
C PHE A 509 -29.41 18.74 12.24
#